data_AF-X0XDG2-F1
#
_entry.id   AF-X0XDG2-F1
#
_cell.length_a   1.000
_cell.length_b   1.000
_cell.length_c   1.000
_cell.angle_alpha   90.00
_cell.angle_beta   90.00
_cell.angle_gamma   90.00
#
_symmetry.space_group_name_H-M   'P 1'
#
loop_
_entity.id
_entity.type
_entity.pdbx_description
1 polymer ?
#
loop_
_entity_poly.entity_id
_entity_poly.type
_entity_poly.pdbx_seq_one_letter_code
_entity_poly.pdbx_strand_id
1 'polypeptide(L)'
;ACMTIRRMIQPRGGKPVLLGGKVRDWPAFKLRCIGKLGHWFSNRGLAGTAEEAEKNARAYGEVERAHIQWLARHKINYAALKFVNYREKWKDVWEAREKCHRAVTDIAREYGIKARVTWGTAINSELKEGAWTRCVTRRDARFCWSAKEEHLRNARKLAERSRRIGLGNYCLHVIDSGSMLDPEKWSERCDRCKKVYGNNHLRAATEQFLMYYDALRKELPDCEFEAVVYPYHFQWMVPGFADDALKFGASMPHIGWVRGLED
;
A
#
# COMPACT_ATOMS: atom_id res chain seq x y z
N ALA A 1 1.68 -18.26 19.66
CA ALA A 1 1.40 -19.03 20.90
C ALA A 1 0.69 -18.19 21.97
N CYS A 2 1.28 -17.06 22.42
CA CYS A 2 0.75 -16.26 23.55
C CYS A 2 -0.73 -15.85 23.41
N MET A 3 -1.19 -15.47 22.20
CA MET A 3 -2.60 -15.12 21.97
C MET A 3 -3.55 -16.30 22.20
N THR A 4 -3.13 -17.52 21.90
CA THR A 4 -3.89 -18.74 22.20
C THR A 4 -3.89 -19.02 23.70
N ILE A 5 -2.72 -18.95 24.37
CA ILE A 5 -2.61 -19.13 25.83
C ILE A 5 -3.51 -18.14 26.57
N ARG A 6 -3.54 -16.88 26.13
CA ARG A 6 -4.42 -15.83 26.69
C ARG A 6 -5.92 -16.15 26.55
N ARG A 7 -6.31 -17.03 25.61
CA ARG A 7 -7.69 -17.55 25.49
C ARG A 7 -7.90 -18.82 26.29
N MET A 8 -6.83 -19.53 26.67
CA MET A 8 -6.88 -20.69 27.56
C MET A 8 -6.93 -20.30 29.05
N ILE A 9 -6.60 -19.05 29.40
CA ILE A 9 -6.84 -18.50 30.74
C ILE A 9 -8.31 -18.09 30.84
N GLN A 10 -9.09 -18.78 31.67
CA GLN A 10 -10.54 -18.62 31.81
C GLN A 10 -10.93 -18.50 33.30
N PRO A 11 -11.99 -17.77 33.65
CA PRO A 11 -12.49 -17.72 35.02
C PRO A 11 -13.20 -19.04 35.39
N ARG A 12 -12.88 -19.61 36.56
CA ARG A 12 -13.61 -20.72 37.20
C ARG A 12 -13.73 -20.46 38.70
N GLY A 13 -14.95 -20.43 39.22
CA GLY A 13 -15.20 -20.12 40.64
C GLY A 13 -14.61 -18.77 41.07
N GLY A 14 -14.66 -17.75 40.21
CA GLY A 14 -14.09 -16.42 40.47
C GLY A 14 -12.57 -16.32 40.38
N LYS A 15 -11.85 -17.40 40.06
CA LYS A 15 -10.38 -17.41 39.93
C LYS A 15 -9.93 -17.66 38.49
N PRO A 16 -8.82 -17.06 38.02
CA PRO A 16 -8.26 -17.39 36.72
C PRO A 16 -7.66 -18.80 36.76
N VAL A 17 -8.02 -19.63 35.79
CA VAL A 17 -7.49 -20.98 35.61
C VAL A 17 -6.95 -21.12 34.20
N LEU A 18 -5.75 -21.70 34.07
CA LEU A 18 -5.22 -22.12 32.78
C LEU A 18 -5.83 -23.47 32.41
N LEU A 19 -6.61 -23.51 31.32
CA LEU A 19 -7.14 -24.76 30.79
C LEU A 19 -6.01 -25.66 30.28
N GLY A 20 -6.07 -26.95 30.61
CA GLY A 20 -5.15 -27.95 30.06
C GLY A 20 -5.47 -28.28 28.61
N GLY A 21 -4.45 -28.42 27.76
CA GLY A 21 -4.60 -28.83 26.37
C GLY A 21 -3.28 -28.81 25.60
N LYS A 22 -3.20 -29.59 24.52
CA LYS A 22 -2.11 -29.55 23.55
C LYS A 22 -2.60 -28.85 22.29
N VAL A 23 -1.93 -27.77 21.88
CA VAL A 23 -2.32 -27.00 20.69
C VAL A 23 -1.17 -27.00 19.68
N ARG A 24 -1.47 -27.42 18.46
CA ARG A 24 -0.62 -27.25 17.27
C ARG A 24 -1.39 -26.36 16.30
N ASP A 25 -0.86 -25.17 16.01
CA ASP A 25 -1.59 -24.11 15.29
C ASP A 25 -0.66 -23.39 14.33
N TRP A 26 -1.14 -23.11 13.12
CA TRP A 26 -0.44 -22.36 12.08
C TRP A 26 -1.47 -21.67 11.16
N PRO A 27 -1.12 -20.52 10.54
CA PRO A 27 -2.06 -19.84 9.67
C PRO A 27 -2.19 -20.55 8.31
N ALA A 28 -3.41 -20.63 7.78
CA ALA A 28 -3.64 -21.08 6.40
C ALA A 28 -3.10 -20.08 5.35
N PHE A 29 -3.16 -18.78 5.67
CA PHE A 29 -2.68 -17.71 4.81
C PHE A 29 -1.48 -17.01 5.44
N LYS A 30 -0.37 -16.91 4.71
CA LYS A 30 0.85 -16.23 5.16
C LYS A 30 0.57 -14.75 5.47
N LEU A 31 -0.15 -14.08 4.58
CA LEU A 31 -0.53 -12.67 4.69
C LEU A 31 -1.97 -12.55 5.18
N ARG A 32 -2.17 -11.96 6.36
CA ARG A 32 -3.49 -11.64 6.90
C ARG A 32 -3.51 -10.14 7.15
N CYS A 33 -4.00 -9.40 6.16
CA CYS A 33 -4.02 -7.95 6.17
C CYS A 33 -5.44 -7.43 6.45
N ILE A 34 -5.67 -6.96 7.67
CA ILE A 34 -6.95 -6.36 8.09
C ILE A 34 -6.68 -5.10 8.90
N GLY A 35 -7.61 -4.15 8.85
CA GLY A 35 -7.53 -2.92 9.63
C GLY A 35 -6.76 -1.81 8.94
N LYS A 36 -6.84 -0.62 9.54
CA LYS A 36 -6.21 0.59 9.03
C LYS A 36 -5.47 1.28 10.17
N LEU A 37 -4.15 1.24 10.13
CA LEU A 37 -3.30 2.05 11.00
C LEU A 37 -3.35 3.50 10.49
N GLY A 38 -3.31 4.48 11.38
CA GLY A 38 -3.26 5.88 10.93
C GLY A 38 -4.64 6.47 10.57
N HIS A 39 -5.76 5.74 10.78
CA HIS A 39 -7.05 6.15 10.22
C HIS A 39 -7.61 7.44 10.84
N TRP A 40 -7.38 7.62 12.14
CA TRP A 40 -7.89 8.75 12.92
C TRP A 40 -7.01 9.99 12.86
N PHE A 41 -6.01 9.98 11.97
CA PHE A 41 -5.06 11.07 11.86
C PHE A 41 -5.69 12.33 11.24
N SER A 42 -6.07 13.28 12.10
CA SER A 42 -6.38 14.65 11.69
C SER A 42 -5.08 15.44 11.61
N ASN A 43 -4.91 16.27 10.57
CA ASN A 43 -3.75 17.16 10.50
C ASN A 43 -3.81 18.30 11.56
N ARG A 44 -4.91 18.42 12.32
CA ARG A 44 -5.09 19.46 13.33
C ARG A 44 -4.19 19.16 14.52
N GLY A 45 -3.37 20.14 14.93
CA GLY A 45 -2.47 20.03 16.08
C GLY A 45 -1.09 19.46 15.80
N LEU A 46 -0.73 19.19 14.54
CA LEU A 46 0.63 18.77 14.17
C LEU A 46 1.60 19.92 13.89
N ALA A 47 1.05 21.13 13.71
CA ALA A 47 1.86 22.33 13.62
C ALA A 47 2.36 22.68 15.02
N GLY A 48 3.65 22.98 15.14
CA GLY A 48 4.31 23.25 16.41
C GLY A 48 5.81 23.07 16.32
N THR A 49 6.48 23.20 17.45
CA THR A 49 7.90 22.91 17.64
C THR A 49 8.20 21.41 17.41
N ALA A 50 9.49 21.08 17.23
CA ALA A 50 9.93 19.70 17.09
C ALA A 50 9.58 18.83 18.32
N GLU A 51 9.60 19.41 19.51
CA GLU A 51 9.23 18.75 20.77
C GLU A 51 7.72 18.44 20.82
N GLU A 52 6.89 19.41 20.44
CA GLU A 52 5.44 19.19 20.34
C GLU A 52 5.10 18.10 19.32
N ALA A 53 5.80 18.07 18.17
CA ALA A 53 5.63 17.02 17.17
C ALA A 53 5.96 15.62 17.73
N GLU A 54 7.01 15.49 18.54
CA GLU A 54 7.40 14.23 19.19
C GLU A 54 6.37 13.79 20.25
N LYS A 55 5.94 14.72 21.11
CA LYS A 55 4.88 14.48 22.10
C LYS A 55 3.58 14.03 21.43
N ASN A 56 3.18 14.71 20.36
CA ASN A 56 1.98 14.39 19.60
C ASN A 56 2.10 13.04 18.90
N ALA A 57 3.27 12.70 18.36
CA ALA A 57 3.52 11.38 17.77
C ALA A 57 3.36 10.25 18.77
N ARG A 58 3.89 10.39 19.99
CA ARG A 58 3.74 9.40 21.05
C ARG A 58 2.28 9.25 21.49
N ALA A 59 1.61 10.37 21.77
CA ALA A 59 0.19 10.37 22.12
C ALA A 59 -0.65 9.69 21.03
N TYR A 60 -0.32 9.95 19.76
CA TYR A 60 -0.99 9.31 18.63
C TYR A 60 -0.78 7.79 18.58
N GLY A 61 0.45 7.32 18.79
CA GLY A 61 0.76 5.90 18.91
C GLY A 61 -0.07 5.23 20.01
N GLU A 62 -0.18 5.85 21.18
CA GLU A 62 -0.94 5.32 22.30
C GLU A 62 -2.44 5.23 22.02
N VAL A 63 -3.03 6.20 21.29
CA VAL A 63 -4.43 6.12 20.86
C VAL A 63 -4.69 4.91 19.96
N GLU A 64 -3.76 4.58 19.08
CA GLU A 64 -3.88 3.42 18.17
C GLU A 64 -3.56 2.07 18.86
N ARG A 65 -2.92 2.08 20.04
CA ARG A 65 -2.48 0.86 20.75
C ARG A 65 -3.62 -0.12 20.99
N ALA A 66 -4.79 0.35 21.39
CA ALA A 66 -5.96 -0.51 21.61
C ALA A 66 -6.40 -1.23 20.33
N HIS A 67 -6.39 -0.53 19.18
CA HIS A 67 -6.70 -1.12 17.89
C HIS A 67 -5.63 -2.13 17.45
N ILE A 68 -4.35 -1.81 17.61
CA ILE A 68 -3.23 -2.71 17.32
C ILE A 68 -3.31 -3.99 18.16
N GLN A 69 -3.58 -3.86 19.46
CA GLN A 69 -3.79 -5.02 20.33
C GLN A 69 -5.00 -5.85 19.89
N TRP A 70 -6.07 -5.22 19.42
CA TRP A 70 -7.22 -5.94 18.85
C TRP A 70 -6.81 -6.75 17.62
N LEU A 71 -6.05 -6.16 16.68
CA LEU A 71 -5.52 -6.87 15.51
C LEU A 71 -4.65 -8.07 15.92
N ALA A 72 -3.73 -7.85 16.88
CA ALA A 72 -2.83 -8.89 17.37
C ALA A 72 -3.57 -10.06 18.03
N ARG A 73 -4.63 -9.77 18.81
CA ARG A 73 -5.50 -10.80 19.42
C ARG A 73 -6.20 -11.67 18.37
N HIS A 74 -6.39 -11.17 17.16
CA HIS A 74 -6.95 -11.90 16.02
C HIS A 74 -5.87 -12.46 15.09
N LYS A 75 -4.60 -12.49 15.52
CA LYS A 75 -3.46 -13.03 14.77
C LYS A 75 -3.26 -12.38 13.39
N ILE A 76 -3.73 -11.14 13.23
CA ILE A 76 -3.44 -10.33 12.05
C ILE A 76 -1.95 -9.97 12.07
N ASN A 77 -1.28 -10.06 10.92
CA ASN A 77 0.17 -9.78 10.81
C ASN A 77 0.50 -8.66 9.83
N TYR A 78 -0.49 -8.13 9.11
CA TYR A 78 -0.36 -6.91 8.30
C TYR A 78 -1.54 -5.98 8.57
N ALA A 79 -1.31 -4.67 8.51
CA ALA A 79 -2.37 -3.69 8.57
C ALA A 79 -2.08 -2.52 7.62
N ALA A 80 -3.10 -2.04 6.93
CA ALA A 80 -2.94 -0.96 5.97
C ALA A 80 -2.62 0.34 6.70
N LEU A 81 -1.46 0.94 6.46
CA LEU A 81 -1.14 2.26 6.95
C LEU A 81 -1.77 3.28 6.01
N LYS A 82 -2.73 4.06 6.53
CA LYS A 82 -3.39 5.11 5.76
C LYS A 82 -2.38 6.19 5.46
N PHE A 83 -1.94 6.16 4.23
CA PHE A 83 -0.95 7.07 3.75
C PHE A 83 -1.63 8.18 2.95
N VAL A 84 -1.41 9.44 3.32
CA VAL A 84 -1.94 10.55 2.53
C VAL A 84 -0.86 11.06 1.60
N ASN A 85 -1.22 11.20 0.32
CA ASN A 85 -0.33 11.73 -0.71
C ASN A 85 0.25 13.07 -0.27
N TYR A 86 1.53 13.29 -0.60
CA TYR A 86 2.17 14.59 -0.40
C TYR A 86 1.32 15.65 -1.10
N ARG A 87 0.91 16.65 -0.33
CA ARG A 87 0.32 17.88 -0.86
C ARG A 87 1.23 19.00 -0.39
N GLU A 88 1.68 19.83 -1.32
CA GLU A 88 2.63 20.90 -1.05
C GLU A 88 2.18 21.82 0.09
N LYS A 89 0.88 22.10 0.17
CA LYS A 89 0.26 22.85 1.26
C LYS A 89 0.42 22.23 2.67
N TRP A 90 0.94 21.01 2.78
CA TRP A 90 1.17 20.30 4.04
C TRP A 90 2.64 19.99 4.29
N LYS A 91 3.57 20.62 3.55
CA LYS A 91 5.01 20.41 3.71
C LYS A 91 5.47 20.66 5.16
N ASP A 92 4.90 21.67 5.82
CA ASP A 92 5.32 22.11 7.16
C ASP A 92 4.92 21.15 8.27
N VAL A 93 3.97 20.24 8.02
CA VAL A 93 3.51 19.23 9.01
C VAL A 93 3.99 17.81 8.68
N TRP A 94 4.85 17.68 7.66
CA TRP A 94 5.16 16.37 7.11
C TRP A 94 6.08 15.55 7.99
N GLU A 95 7.11 16.18 8.54
CA GLU A 95 8.03 15.52 9.46
C GLU A 95 7.27 15.06 10.72
N ALA A 96 6.42 15.92 11.28
CA ALA A 96 5.55 15.57 12.40
C ALA A 96 4.65 14.37 12.07
N ARG A 97 4.09 14.32 10.86
CA ARG A 97 3.28 13.20 10.40
C ARG A 97 4.08 11.90 10.25
N GLU A 98 5.30 11.96 9.73
CA GLU A 98 6.16 10.79 9.63
C GLU A 98 6.53 10.24 11.01
N LYS A 99 6.80 11.12 11.99
CA LYS A 99 6.96 10.73 13.40
C LYS A 99 5.72 10.03 13.95
N CYS A 100 4.54 10.55 13.66
CA CYS A 100 3.28 9.91 14.09
C CYS A 100 3.08 8.53 13.45
N HIS A 101 3.34 8.39 12.15
CA HIS A 101 3.30 7.08 11.50
C HIS A 101 4.33 6.13 12.12
N ARG A 102 5.55 6.61 12.40
CA ARG A 102 6.61 5.82 13.03
C ARG A 102 6.21 5.33 14.42
N ALA A 103 5.60 6.17 15.25
CA ALA A 103 5.11 5.77 16.57
C ALA A 103 4.08 4.62 16.46
N VAL A 104 3.17 4.70 15.49
CA VAL A 104 2.17 3.65 15.25
C VAL A 104 2.80 2.37 14.70
N THR A 105 3.75 2.46 13.77
CA THR A 105 4.41 1.28 13.21
C THR A 105 5.34 0.60 14.20
N ASP A 106 5.99 1.34 15.09
CA ASP A 106 6.82 0.79 16.17
C ASP A 106 5.96 -0.01 17.16
N ILE A 107 4.83 0.53 17.61
CA ILE A 107 3.87 -0.22 18.44
C ILE A 107 3.35 -1.43 17.68
N ALA A 108 2.98 -1.31 16.40
CA ALA A 108 2.52 -2.46 15.61
C ALA A 108 3.59 -3.57 15.55
N ARG A 109 4.87 -3.19 15.41
CA ARG A 109 6.01 -4.12 15.38
C ARG A 109 6.18 -4.88 16.69
N GLU A 110 5.95 -4.25 17.85
CA GLU A 110 5.96 -4.93 19.15
C GLU A 110 4.99 -6.13 19.20
N TYR A 111 3.89 -6.06 18.46
CA TYR A 111 2.88 -7.13 18.36
C TYR A 111 3.07 -8.04 17.13
N GLY A 112 4.16 -7.90 16.39
CA GLY A 112 4.45 -8.69 15.19
C GLY A 112 3.59 -8.32 13.98
N ILE A 113 3.07 -7.08 13.92
CA ILE A 113 2.27 -6.57 12.81
C ILE A 113 3.14 -5.68 11.92
N LYS A 114 3.20 -5.99 10.63
CA LYS A 114 3.86 -5.17 9.61
C LYS A 114 2.88 -4.12 9.09
N ALA A 115 3.28 -2.84 9.14
CA ALA A 115 2.55 -1.79 8.44
C ALA A 115 2.72 -1.97 6.93
N ARG A 116 1.61 -1.94 6.19
CA ARG A 116 1.53 -2.10 4.74
C ARG A 116 1.05 -0.81 4.08
N VAL A 117 1.75 -0.32 3.07
CA VAL A 117 1.25 0.80 2.24
C VAL A 117 1.16 0.36 0.78
N THR A 118 0.11 0.82 0.10
CA THR A 118 -0.01 0.74 -1.36
C THR A 118 0.33 2.09 -1.97
N TRP A 119 1.24 2.11 -2.95
CA TRP A 119 1.65 3.34 -3.66
C TRP A 119 1.56 3.22 -5.16
N GLY A 120 1.18 4.31 -5.82
CA GLY A 120 1.15 4.39 -7.28
C GLY A 120 2.51 4.72 -7.90
N THR A 121 2.66 4.43 -9.19
CA THR A 121 3.85 4.75 -10.00
C THR A 121 3.81 6.15 -10.63
N ALA A 122 2.91 7.02 -10.18
CA ALA A 122 2.80 8.38 -10.69
C ALA A 122 4.08 9.19 -10.42
N ILE A 123 4.54 9.95 -11.41
CA ILE A 123 5.82 10.69 -11.37
C ILE A 123 5.64 12.20 -11.29
N ASN A 124 4.44 12.68 -10.95
CA ASN A 124 4.07 14.09 -10.88
C ASN A 124 5.12 14.99 -10.24
N SER A 125 5.58 14.63 -9.05
CA SER A 125 6.52 15.45 -8.27
C SER A 125 7.95 15.42 -8.78
N GLU A 126 8.27 14.53 -9.72
CA GLU A 126 9.63 14.33 -10.23
C GLU A 126 9.81 14.87 -11.65
N LEU A 127 8.72 15.32 -12.29
CA LEU A 127 8.72 15.96 -13.60
C LEU A 127 9.21 17.40 -13.47
N LYS A 128 10.21 17.77 -14.27
CA LYS A 128 10.60 19.17 -14.47
C LYS A 128 9.51 19.91 -15.25
N GLU A 129 9.47 21.23 -15.11
CA GLU A 129 8.58 22.08 -15.91
C GLU A 129 8.81 21.83 -17.41
N GLY A 130 7.72 21.72 -18.18
CA GLY A 130 7.77 21.41 -19.62
C GLY A 130 8.16 19.97 -19.99
N ALA A 131 8.66 19.15 -19.06
CA ALA A 131 9.16 17.80 -19.37
C ALA A 131 8.08 16.73 -19.62
N TRP A 132 6.79 17.08 -19.46
CA TRP A 132 5.70 16.13 -19.62
C TRP A 132 5.42 15.82 -21.08
N THR A 133 5.55 14.54 -21.46
CA THR A 133 5.43 14.07 -22.85
C THR A 133 4.00 13.72 -23.29
N ARG A 134 2.98 14.14 -22.52
CA ARG A 134 1.58 13.73 -22.75
C ARG A 134 1.40 12.21 -22.90
N CYS A 135 2.15 11.45 -22.10
CA CYS A 135 1.91 10.02 -21.94
C CYS A 135 0.60 9.81 -21.13
N VAL A 136 0.43 8.65 -20.53
CA VAL A 136 -0.79 8.31 -19.78
C VAL A 136 -1.05 9.28 -18.62
N THR A 137 -2.27 9.80 -18.57
CA THR A 137 -2.76 10.66 -17.48
C THR A 137 -4.04 10.06 -16.91
N ARG A 138 -4.13 9.95 -15.58
CA ARG A 138 -5.34 9.56 -14.85
C ARG A 138 -5.64 10.62 -13.81
N ARG A 139 -6.67 11.44 -14.05
CA ARG A 139 -6.94 12.67 -13.28
C ARG A 139 -5.73 13.60 -13.33
N ASP A 140 -5.17 13.96 -12.18
CA ASP A 140 -3.94 14.74 -12.07
C ASP A 140 -2.68 13.88 -12.18
N ALA A 141 -2.76 12.55 -12.02
CA ALA A 141 -1.60 11.67 -11.99
C ALA A 141 -1.01 11.41 -13.39
N ARG A 142 0.32 11.55 -13.50
CA ARG A 142 1.10 11.45 -14.74
C ARG A 142 2.00 10.22 -14.71
N PHE A 143 1.97 9.41 -15.76
CA PHE A 143 2.69 8.13 -15.84
C PHE A 143 3.44 7.95 -17.16
N CYS A 144 4.70 7.50 -17.10
CA CYS A 144 5.48 7.24 -18.30
C CYS A 144 6.59 6.21 -18.04
N TRP A 145 6.43 4.99 -18.54
CA TRP A 145 7.41 3.90 -18.35
C TRP A 145 8.83 4.21 -18.85
N SER A 146 8.98 5.11 -19.82
CA SER A 146 10.28 5.52 -20.36
C SER A 146 10.92 6.70 -19.60
N ALA A 147 10.24 7.26 -18.59
CA ALA A 147 10.75 8.31 -17.71
C ALA A 147 11.62 7.71 -16.58
N LYS A 148 12.71 7.02 -16.96
CA LYS A 148 13.50 6.20 -16.03
C LYS A 148 14.10 7.02 -14.89
N GLU A 149 14.59 8.22 -15.17
CA GLU A 149 15.19 9.08 -14.14
C GLU A 149 14.14 9.57 -13.13
N GLU A 150 12.96 9.96 -13.60
CA GLU A 150 11.83 10.36 -12.76
C GLU A 150 11.39 9.21 -11.86
N HIS A 151 11.29 8.00 -12.41
CA HIS A 151 10.98 6.80 -11.62
C HIS A 151 12.04 6.51 -10.58
N LEU A 152 13.33 6.60 -10.91
CA LEU A 152 14.42 6.38 -9.95
C LEU A 152 14.42 7.43 -8.83
N ARG A 153 14.18 8.71 -9.14
CA ARG A 153 14.04 9.77 -8.11
C ARG A 153 12.85 9.48 -7.19
N ASN A 154 11.69 9.15 -7.78
CA ASN A 154 10.49 8.83 -7.01
C ASN A 154 10.69 7.59 -6.13
N ALA A 155 11.27 6.52 -6.69
CA ALA A 155 11.54 5.27 -6.00
C ALA A 155 12.45 5.49 -4.78
N ARG A 156 13.55 6.24 -4.93
CA ARG A 156 14.46 6.59 -3.83
C ARG A 156 13.75 7.40 -2.74
N LYS A 157 12.99 8.42 -3.12
CA LYS A 157 12.22 9.27 -2.20
C LYS A 157 11.20 8.45 -1.40
N LEU A 158 10.49 7.53 -2.06
CA LEU A 158 9.53 6.65 -1.40
C LEU A 158 10.20 5.60 -0.52
N ALA A 159 11.37 5.09 -0.91
CA ALA A 159 12.17 4.18 -0.11
C ALA A 159 12.70 4.84 1.18
N GLU A 160 13.35 6.00 1.06
CA GLU A 160 13.84 6.78 2.22
C GLU A 160 12.68 7.09 3.18
N ARG A 161 11.53 7.45 2.63
CA ARG A 161 10.35 7.72 3.43
C ARG A 161 9.79 6.47 4.12
N SER A 162 9.76 5.35 3.41
CA SER A 162 9.36 4.05 3.98
C SER A 162 10.27 3.69 5.16
N ARG A 163 11.56 4.03 5.08
CA ARG A 163 12.54 3.85 6.16
C ARG A 163 12.19 4.72 7.36
N ARG A 164 11.94 6.02 7.15
CA ARG A 164 11.58 6.96 8.23
C ARG A 164 10.37 6.49 9.02
N ILE A 165 9.32 6.02 8.34
CA ILE A 165 8.08 5.55 8.98
C ILE A 165 8.15 4.10 9.48
N GLY A 166 9.27 3.38 9.28
CA GLY A 166 9.42 2.00 9.72
C GLY A 166 8.48 1.00 9.04
N LEU A 167 8.28 1.14 7.73
CA LEU A 167 7.39 0.28 6.93
C LEU A 167 7.86 -1.18 6.91
N GLY A 168 6.93 -2.14 7.03
CA GLY A 168 7.23 -3.57 6.96
C GLY A 168 6.87 -4.24 5.64
N ASN A 169 5.95 -3.63 4.87
CA ASN A 169 5.51 -4.13 3.57
C ASN A 169 5.14 -2.96 2.65
N TYR A 170 5.67 -2.98 1.44
CA TYR A 170 5.43 -2.00 0.40
C TYR A 170 4.76 -2.67 -0.80
N CYS A 171 3.59 -2.18 -1.18
CA CYS A 171 2.86 -2.64 -2.36
C CYS A 171 2.92 -1.58 -3.45
N LEU A 172 3.65 -1.85 -4.53
CA LEU A 172 3.64 -1.00 -5.71
C LEU A 172 2.41 -1.32 -6.57
N HIS A 173 1.58 -0.32 -6.78
CA HIS A 173 0.42 -0.36 -7.64
C HIS A 173 0.74 0.37 -8.94
N VAL A 174 0.54 -0.33 -10.05
CA VAL A 174 0.65 0.25 -11.38
C VAL A 174 -0.53 1.17 -11.71
N ILE A 175 -0.62 1.66 -12.94
CA ILE A 175 -1.71 2.54 -13.35
C ILE A 175 -3.04 1.79 -13.24
N ASP A 176 -3.88 2.22 -12.31
CA ASP A 176 -5.22 1.65 -12.10
C ASP A 176 -6.22 2.19 -13.14
N SER A 177 -6.02 1.83 -14.42
CA SER A 177 -6.85 2.32 -15.53
C SER A 177 -6.83 1.40 -16.74
N GLY A 178 -7.77 1.64 -17.66
CA GLY A 178 -7.86 1.01 -18.97
C GLY A 178 -8.41 -0.43 -19.00
N SER A 179 -8.65 -1.04 -17.84
CA SER A 179 -9.31 -2.35 -17.73
C SER A 179 -8.57 -3.44 -18.53
N MET A 180 -9.21 -4.57 -18.81
CA MET A 180 -8.60 -5.64 -19.61
C MET A 180 -8.27 -5.20 -21.04
N LEU A 181 -9.09 -4.34 -21.65
CA LEU A 181 -8.95 -3.98 -23.06
C LEU A 181 -7.70 -3.15 -23.33
N ASP A 182 -7.34 -2.28 -22.40
CA ASP A 182 -6.13 -1.48 -22.51
C ASP A 182 -5.44 -1.35 -21.14
N PRO A 183 -4.83 -2.43 -20.63
CA PRO A 183 -4.27 -2.44 -19.27
C PRO A 183 -3.31 -1.27 -19.09
N GLU A 184 -3.52 -0.51 -18.02
CA GLU A 184 -2.74 0.70 -17.71
C GLU A 184 -2.83 1.82 -18.76
N LYS A 185 -3.80 1.77 -19.67
CA LYS A 185 -3.89 2.62 -20.87
C LYS A 185 -2.66 2.49 -21.77
N TRP A 186 -2.16 1.27 -21.94
CA TRP A 186 -0.94 0.97 -22.70
C TRP A 186 -0.97 1.52 -24.13
N SER A 187 -2.13 1.50 -24.80
CA SER A 187 -2.32 2.03 -26.15
C SER A 187 -2.07 3.55 -26.23
N GLU A 188 -2.35 4.28 -25.15
CA GLU A 188 -2.18 5.74 -25.03
C GLU A 188 -0.74 6.17 -24.70
N ARG A 189 0.21 5.23 -24.60
CA ARG A 189 1.61 5.56 -24.26
C ARG A 189 2.26 6.50 -25.28
N CYS A 190 3.13 7.39 -24.82
CA CYS A 190 3.80 8.35 -25.70
C CYS A 190 4.79 7.69 -26.67
N ASP A 191 5.21 8.42 -27.70
CA ASP A 191 6.12 7.90 -28.74
C ASP A 191 7.47 7.45 -28.19
N ARG A 192 7.94 8.08 -27.09
CA ARG A 192 9.14 7.62 -26.38
C ARG A 192 8.95 6.21 -25.81
N CYS A 193 7.81 5.94 -25.18
CA CYS A 193 7.48 4.58 -24.69
C CYS A 193 7.33 3.60 -25.86
N LYS A 194 6.67 3.99 -26.96
CA LYS A 194 6.55 3.16 -28.17
C LYS A 194 7.93 2.82 -28.75
N LYS A 195 8.85 3.78 -28.84
CA LYS A 195 10.22 3.58 -29.35
C LYS A 195 11.04 2.66 -28.45
N VAL A 196 10.95 2.82 -27.12
CA VAL A 196 11.76 2.05 -26.17
C VAL A 196 11.25 0.61 -25.99
N TYR A 197 9.93 0.43 -25.90
CA TYR A 197 9.33 -0.84 -25.51
C TYR A 197 8.55 -1.54 -26.64
N GLY A 198 8.29 -0.87 -27.77
CA GLY A 198 7.39 -1.39 -28.79
C GLY A 198 6.02 -1.69 -28.18
N ASN A 199 5.51 -2.91 -28.41
CA ASN A 199 4.30 -3.44 -27.78
C ASN A 199 4.58 -4.30 -26.54
N ASN A 200 5.81 -4.35 -26.02
CA ASN A 200 6.18 -5.21 -24.90
C ASN A 200 5.83 -4.55 -23.54
N HIS A 201 4.56 -4.61 -23.17
CA HIS A 201 4.06 -4.09 -21.88
C HIS A 201 4.75 -4.78 -20.69
N LEU A 202 4.91 -6.10 -20.74
CA LEU A 202 5.52 -6.90 -19.67
C LEU A 202 6.93 -6.40 -19.33
N ARG A 203 7.76 -6.11 -20.34
CA ARG A 203 9.09 -5.55 -20.13
C ARG A 203 9.03 -4.17 -19.47
N ALA A 204 8.15 -3.29 -19.94
CA ALA A 204 8.00 -1.94 -19.38
C ALA A 204 7.59 -1.97 -17.90
N ALA A 205 6.61 -2.82 -17.55
CA ALA A 205 6.17 -3.01 -16.18
C ALA A 205 7.27 -3.64 -15.30
N THR A 206 7.97 -4.67 -15.80
CA THR A 206 9.04 -5.35 -15.05
C THR A 206 10.21 -4.41 -14.75
N GLU A 207 10.68 -3.64 -15.74
CA GLU A 207 11.73 -2.64 -15.51
C GLU A 207 11.29 -1.60 -14.47
N GLN A 208 10.02 -1.17 -14.50
CA GLN A 208 9.47 -0.27 -13.50
C GLN A 208 9.44 -0.90 -12.10
N PHE A 209 8.95 -2.14 -11.95
CA PHE A 209 8.95 -2.83 -10.66
C PHE A 209 10.34 -2.96 -10.06
N LEU A 210 11.33 -3.37 -10.87
CA LEU A 210 12.71 -3.54 -10.42
C LEU A 210 13.33 -2.23 -9.92
N MET A 211 13.08 -1.10 -10.59
CA MET A 211 13.56 0.21 -10.12
C MET A 211 13.07 0.55 -8.69
N TYR A 212 11.81 0.25 -8.38
CA TYR A 212 11.23 0.52 -7.06
C TYR A 212 11.66 -0.53 -6.03
N TYR A 213 11.72 -1.80 -6.44
CA TYR A 213 12.22 -2.88 -5.61
C TYR A 213 13.66 -2.62 -5.16
N ASP A 214 14.57 -2.34 -6.09
CA ASP A 214 16.00 -2.12 -5.79
C ASP A 214 16.20 -0.92 -4.86
N ALA A 215 15.47 0.19 -5.12
CA ALA A 215 15.51 1.36 -4.26
C ALA A 215 15.01 1.05 -2.83
N LEU A 216 13.91 0.30 -2.71
CA LEU A 216 13.35 -0.10 -1.41
C LEU A 216 14.30 -1.03 -0.66
N ARG A 217 14.84 -2.06 -1.33
CA ARG A 217 15.75 -3.05 -0.72
C ARG A 217 17.03 -2.41 -0.18
N LYS A 218 17.53 -1.37 -0.86
CA LYS A 218 18.69 -0.61 -0.41
C LYS A 218 18.45 0.11 0.92
N GLU A 219 17.26 0.70 1.10
CA GLU A 219 16.91 1.47 2.30
C GLU A 219 16.28 0.63 3.42
N LEU A 220 15.57 -0.45 3.07
CA LEU A 220 14.89 -1.37 3.98
C LEU A 220 15.03 -2.84 3.51
N PRO A 221 16.16 -3.50 3.81
CA PRO A 221 16.39 -4.90 3.42
C PRO A 221 15.50 -5.92 4.14
N ASP A 222 14.66 -5.52 5.08
CA ASP A 222 13.67 -6.41 5.72
C ASP A 222 12.22 -6.09 5.31
N CYS A 223 12.03 -5.02 4.54
CA CYS A 223 10.72 -4.67 4.00
C CYS A 223 10.35 -5.66 2.88
N GLU A 224 9.14 -6.18 2.96
CA GLU A 224 8.57 -7.00 1.89
C GLU A 224 8.07 -6.12 0.76
N PHE A 225 8.18 -6.61 -0.47
CA PHE A 225 7.73 -5.93 -1.67
C PHE A 225 6.66 -6.74 -2.37
N GLU A 226 5.53 -6.09 -2.68
CA GLU A 226 4.43 -6.64 -3.46
C GLU A 226 4.29 -5.80 -4.73
N ALA A 227 4.15 -6.46 -5.88
CA ALA A 227 3.83 -5.83 -7.14
C ALA A 227 2.39 -6.17 -7.55
N VAL A 228 1.56 -5.17 -7.79
CA VAL A 228 0.23 -5.36 -8.39
C VAL A 228 0.40 -5.27 -9.90
N VAL A 229 0.27 -6.41 -10.58
CA VAL A 229 0.35 -6.51 -12.04
C VAL A 229 -1.04 -6.33 -12.64
N TYR A 230 -1.18 -5.51 -13.68
CA TYR A 230 -2.47 -5.32 -14.36
C TYR A 230 -2.59 -6.23 -15.60
N PRO A 231 -3.75 -6.87 -15.84
CA PRO A 231 -4.96 -6.87 -15.02
C PRO A 231 -4.84 -7.77 -13.78
N TYR A 232 -5.36 -7.31 -12.63
CA TYR A 232 -5.25 -8.04 -11.34
C TYR A 232 -6.56 -8.66 -10.83
N HIS A 233 -7.66 -8.56 -11.57
CA HIS A 233 -8.96 -9.05 -11.10
C HIS A 233 -9.21 -10.51 -11.54
N PHE A 234 -9.62 -11.38 -10.61
CA PHE A 234 -9.82 -12.81 -10.90
C PHE A 234 -10.92 -13.09 -11.93
N GLN A 235 -11.88 -12.17 -12.08
CA GLN A 235 -12.98 -12.28 -13.04
C GLN A 235 -12.47 -12.50 -14.47
N TRP A 236 -11.32 -11.94 -14.81
CA TRP A 236 -10.66 -12.12 -16.11
C TRP A 236 -10.27 -13.58 -16.42
N MET A 237 -10.15 -14.44 -15.40
CA MET A 237 -9.88 -15.86 -15.57
C MET A 237 -11.15 -16.72 -15.51
N VAL A 238 -12.32 -16.12 -15.33
CA VAL A 238 -13.59 -16.86 -15.31
C VAL A 238 -13.97 -17.21 -16.76
N PRO A 239 -14.20 -18.50 -17.07
CA PRO A 239 -14.65 -18.90 -18.40
C PRO A 239 -15.89 -18.11 -18.84
N GLY A 240 -15.88 -17.60 -20.07
CA GLY A 240 -16.97 -16.80 -20.62
C GLY A 240 -16.96 -15.31 -20.25
N PHE A 241 -16.12 -14.87 -19.30
CA PHE A 241 -16.06 -13.44 -18.94
C PHE A 241 -15.48 -12.57 -20.04
N ALA A 242 -14.43 -13.05 -20.71
CA ALA A 242 -13.80 -12.32 -21.81
C ALA A 242 -14.72 -12.25 -23.05
N ASP A 243 -15.66 -13.19 -23.20
CA ASP A 243 -16.55 -13.27 -24.36
C ASP A 243 -17.72 -12.29 -24.27
N ASP A 244 -18.23 -12.02 -23.06
CA ASP A 244 -19.33 -11.08 -22.81
C ASP A 244 -19.25 -10.49 -21.39
N ALA A 245 -18.26 -9.61 -21.22
CA ALA A 245 -17.97 -8.97 -19.94
C ALA A 245 -19.16 -8.14 -19.42
N LEU A 246 -19.94 -7.51 -20.31
CA LEU A 246 -21.13 -6.73 -19.97
C LEU A 246 -22.22 -7.60 -19.37
N LYS A 247 -22.59 -8.71 -20.02
CA LYS A 247 -23.58 -9.66 -19.51
C LYS A 247 -23.16 -10.25 -18.16
N PHE A 248 -21.88 -10.56 -18.01
CA PHE A 248 -21.36 -11.09 -16.75
C PHE A 248 -21.38 -10.01 -15.65
N GLY A 249 -20.95 -8.78 -15.97
CA GLY A 249 -20.98 -7.64 -15.06
C GLY A 249 -22.38 -7.25 -14.58
N ALA A 250 -23.39 -7.38 -15.44
CA ALA A 250 -24.79 -7.14 -15.11
C ALA A 250 -25.32 -8.06 -13.99
N SER A 251 -24.74 -9.26 -13.85
CA SER A 251 -25.11 -10.23 -12.82
C SER A 251 -24.32 -10.09 -11.51
N MET A 252 -23.31 -9.22 -11.46
CA MET A 252 -22.44 -9.09 -10.29
C MET A 252 -22.85 -7.95 -9.36
N PRO A 253 -22.70 -8.10 -8.03
CA PRO A 253 -23.06 -7.08 -7.04
C PRO A 253 -22.34 -5.72 -7.21
N HIS A 254 -21.29 -5.66 -8.05
CA HIS A 254 -20.51 -4.46 -8.31
C HIS A 254 -20.19 -4.29 -9.82
N ILE A 255 -21.02 -3.51 -10.52
CA ILE A 255 -20.91 -3.10 -11.94
C ILE A 255 -19.67 -2.22 -12.22
N GLY A 256 -18.95 -1.74 -11.21
CA GLY A 256 -17.84 -0.80 -11.37
C GLY A 256 -16.70 -1.25 -12.31
N TRP A 257 -16.60 -2.55 -12.61
CA TRP A 257 -15.52 -3.16 -13.40
C TRP A 257 -15.84 -3.35 -14.89
N VAL A 258 -17.11 -3.21 -15.29
CA VAL A 258 -17.50 -3.12 -16.71
C VAL A 258 -17.58 -1.68 -17.21
N ARG A 259 -17.28 -0.70 -16.34
CA ARG A 259 -17.20 0.72 -16.74
C ARG A 259 -16.16 0.89 -17.84
N GLY A 260 -16.61 1.43 -18.98
CA GLY A 260 -15.80 1.61 -20.18
C GLY A 260 -15.82 0.43 -21.16
N LEU A 261 -16.64 -0.59 -20.90
CA LEU A 261 -17.00 -1.64 -21.88
C LEU A 261 -18.38 -1.39 -22.52
N GLU A 262 -19.10 -0.38 -22.04
CA GLU A 262 -20.48 -0.04 -22.45
C GLU A 262 -20.54 0.81 -23.74
N ASP A 263 -19.37 1.25 -24.26
CA ASP A 263 -19.22 2.09 -25.45
C ASP A 263 -18.50 1.33 -26.59
#